data_AF-A0A915NDI3-F1
#
_entry.id   AF-A0A915NDI3-F1
#
_cell.length_a   1.000
_cell.length_b   1.000
_cell.length_c   1.000
_cell.angle_alpha   90.00
_cell.angle_beta   90.00
_cell.angle_gamma   90.00
#
_symmetry.space_group_name_H-M   'P 1'
#
loop_
_entity.id
_entity.type
_entity.pdbx_description
1 polymer ?
#
loop_
_entity_poly.entity_id
_entity_poly.type
_entity_poly.pdbx_seq_one_letter_code
_entity_poly.pdbx_strand_id
1 'polypeptide(L)' 'MRIVCIGCAPTTLGFAYRLNEIIKEGIEDVDDIELIVLEKEMKPGGLSGT' A
#
# COMPACT_ATOMS: atom_id res chain seq x y z
N MET A 1 -2.51 13.21 -4.92
CA MET A 1 -1.28 12.46 -5.32
C MET A 1 -1.61 11.00 -5.56
N ARG A 2 -1.11 10.40 -6.66
CA ARG A 2 -1.29 8.98 -6.96
C ARG A 2 0.03 8.22 -6.84
N ILE A 3 0.04 7.15 -6.07
CA ILE A 3 1.18 6.26 -5.86
C ILE A 3 0.85 4.90 -6.45
N VAL A 4 1.71 4.38 -7.32
CA VAL A 4 1.55 3.06 -7.92
C VAL A 4 2.67 2.16 -7.44
N CYS A 5 2.30 1.08 -6.73
CA CYS A 5 3.23 0.05 -6.29
C CYS A 5 3.12 -1.19 -7.18
N ILE A 6 4.26 -1.69 -7.66
CA ILE A 6 4.35 -2.95 -8.42
C ILE A 6 4.82 -4.06 -7.48
N GLY A 7 4.01 -5.09 -7.35
CA GLY A 7 4.16 -6.18 -6.39
C GLY A 7 3.43 -5.91 -5.07
N CYS A 8 2.78 -6.95 -4.54
CA CYS A 8 2.00 -6.96 -3.31
C CYS A 8 2.61 -7.90 -2.26
N ALA A 9 3.94 -7.88 -2.14
CA ALA A 9 4.70 -8.55 -1.09
C ALA A 9 4.57 -7.79 0.26
N PRO A 10 5.14 -8.30 1.37
CA PRO A 10 5.02 -7.66 2.68
C PRO A 10 5.48 -6.19 2.71
N THR A 11 6.45 -5.83 1.87
CA THR A 11 6.92 -4.44 1.75
C THR A 11 5.80 -3.49 1.32
N THR A 12 5.09 -3.81 0.23
CA THR A 12 3.98 -2.97 -0.26
C THR A 12 2.79 -3.01 0.69
N LEU A 13 2.50 -4.16 1.30
CA LEU A 13 1.44 -4.28 2.30
C LEU A 13 1.73 -3.43 3.54
N GLY A 14 2.97 -3.45 4.03
CA GLY A 14 3.42 -2.60 5.14
C GLY A 14 3.39 -1.12 4.81
N PHE A 15 3.79 -0.75 3.58
CA PHE A 15 3.65 0.62 3.08
C PHE A 15 2.18 1.08 3.08
N ALA A 16 1.27 0.27 2.52
CA ALA A 16 -0.16 0.56 2.50
C ALA A 16 -0.73 0.71 3.92
N TYR A 17 -0.31 -0.16 4.85
CA TYR A 17 -0.71 -0.10 6.25
C TYR A 17 -0.29 1.23 6.91
N ARG A 18 0.99 1.60 6.78
CA ARG A 18 1.52 2.86 7.35
C ARG A 18 0.92 4.10 6.71
N LEU A 19 0.68 4.09 5.40
CA LEU A 19 0.00 5.18 4.71
C LEU A 19 -1.42 5.39 5.25
N ASN A 20 -2.16 4.29 5.47
CA ASN A 20 -3.50 4.35 6.06
C ASN A 20 -3.50 4.89 7.50
N GLU A 21 -2.49 4.55 8.31
CA GLU A 21 -2.34 5.14 9.65
C GLU A 21 -2.10 6.64 9.59
N ILE A 22 -1.20 7.11 8.72
CA ILE A 22 -0.93 8.55 8.51
C ILE A 22 -2.20 9.31 8.12
N ILE A 23 -2.99 8.77 7.18
CA ILE A 23 -4.26 9.37 6.76
C ILE A 23 -5.24 9.45 7.94
N LYS A 24 -5.33 8.40 8.77
CA LYS A 24 -6.22 8.36 9.94
C LYS A 24 -5.78 9.26 11.09
N GLU A 25 -4.48 9.46 11.27
CA GLU A 25 -3.92 10.35 12.28
C GLU A 25 -4.17 11.83 11.95
N GLY A 26 -4.67 12.14 10.74
CA GLY A 26 -5.04 13.49 10.33
C GLY A 26 -3.84 14.42 10.22
N ILE A 27 -2.67 13.86 9.85
CA ILE A 27 -1.49 14.65 9.53
C ILE A 27 -1.86 15.57 8.35
N GLU A 28 -1.51 16.86 8.43
CA GLU A 28 -1.84 17.83 7.37
C GLU A 28 -1.21 17.40 6.02
N ASP A 29 -1.84 17.76 4.89
CA ASP A 29 -1.42 17.50 3.49
C ASP A 29 -1.61 16.07 2.89
N VAL A 30 -2.38 15.16 3.53
CA VAL A 30 -2.65 13.80 2.98
C VAL A 30 -4.07 13.55 2.46
N ASP A 31 -4.91 14.57 2.34
CA ASP A 31 -6.35 14.44 2.03
C ASP A 31 -6.69 13.90 0.62
N ASP A 32 -5.70 13.77 -0.28
CA ASP A 32 -5.91 13.32 -1.66
C ASP A 32 -4.85 12.29 -2.09
N ILE A 33 -4.53 11.29 -1.26
CA ILE A 33 -3.62 10.20 -1.67
C ILE A 33 -4.40 8.97 -2.16
N GLU A 34 -4.12 8.56 -3.39
CA GLU A 34 -4.60 7.30 -3.96
C GLU A 34 -3.43 6.31 -4.09
N LEU A 35 -3.56 5.14 -3.48
CA LEU A 35 -2.61 4.03 -3.63
C LEU A 35 -3.19 2.94 -4.52
N ILE A 36 -2.51 2.66 -5.62
CA ILE A 36 -2.82 1.55 -6.53
C ILE A 36 -1.73 0.50 -6.40
N VAL A 37 -2.11 -0.74 -6.11
CA VAL A 37 -1.20 -1.88 -6.04
C VAL A 37 -1.47 -2.83 -7.21
N LEU A 38 -0.44 -3.12 -7.98
CA LEU A 38 -0.50 -4.06 -9.10
C LEU A 38 0.32 -5.30 -8.75
N GLU A 39 -0.35 -6.45 -8.64
CA GLU A 39 0.29 -7.75 -8.42
C GLU A 39 0.09 -8.63 -9.66
N LYS A 40 1.15 -9.32 -10.07
CA LYS A 40 1.12 -10.27 -11.18
C LYS A 40 0.33 -11.52 -10.80
N GLU A 41 0.47 -11.96 -9.56
CA GLU A 41 -0.16 -13.17 -9.04
C GLU A 41 -1.60 -12.93 -8.57
N MET A 42 -2.42 -13.98 -8.55
CA MET A 42 -3.82 -13.91 -8.07
C MET A 42 -3.92 -13.71 -6.54
N LYS A 43 -2.82 -13.88 -5.81
CA LYS A 43 -2.76 -13.76 -4.35
C LYS A 43 -1.66 -12.78 -3.96
N PRO A 44 -1.91 -11.89 -2.97
CA PRO A 44 -0.88 -11.06 -2.39
C PRO A 44 0.03 -11.89 -1.45
N GLY A 45 1.12 -11.29 -1.01
CA GLY A 45 2.03 -11.85 0.00
C GLY A 45 3.40 -12.23 -0.53
N GLY A 46 3.62 -12.23 -1.86
CA GLY A 46 4.91 -12.57 -2.45
C GLY A 46 5.46 -13.90 -1.91
N LEU A 47 6.72 -13.92 -1.46
CA LEU A 47 7.36 -15.10 -0.86
C LEU A 47 6.82 -15.49 0.53
N SER A 48 5.93 -14.69 1.11
CA SER A 48 5.33 -14.94 2.43
C SER A 48 3.99 -15.68 2.37
N GLY A 49 3.55 -16.11 1.18
CA GLY A 49 2.38 -16.98 1.06
C GLY A 49 2.67 -18.38 1.61
N THR A 50 1.80 -18.87 2.49
CA THR A 50 1.73 -20.27 2.95
C THR A 50 0.72 -21.07 2.15
#